data_AF-A0A228JAL8-F1
#
_entry.id   AF-A0A228JAL8-F1
#
_cell.length_a   1.000
_cell.length_b   1.000
_cell.length_c   1.000
_cell.angle_alpha   90.00
_cell.angle_beta   90.00
_cell.angle_gamma   90.00
#
_symmetry.space_group_name_H-M   'P 1'
#
loop_
_entity.id
_entity.type
_entity.pdbx_description
1 polymer ?
#
loop_
_entity_poly.entity_id
_entity_poly.type
_entity_poly.pdbx_seq_one_letter_code
_entity_poly.pdbx_strand_id
1 'polypeptide(L)'
;MLIREQGRQVKLLRVQRSTETGRNRQLLIGAFRAGDEVPRALLELLSVEEHTSLNRWLAVYHASSELARARPTLASASAQLEGIVTAIDTAADTLTPAAADQLWAQLQGVAAALRRGGHPRLRRAPTVHAPQPGQRDLVDELAVVDSEFRTP
;
A
#
# COMPACT_ATOMS: atom_id res chain seq x y z
N MET A 1 -17.47 -23.52 12.64
CA MET A 1 -16.27 -23.51 13.50
C MET A 1 -16.18 -22.20 14.27
N LEU A 2 -15.61 -22.20 15.49
CA LEU A 2 -15.24 -20.99 16.24
C LEU A 2 -13.72 -20.87 16.30
N ILE A 3 -13.20 -19.67 16.07
CA ILE A 3 -11.78 -19.36 16.15
C ILE A 3 -11.60 -18.28 17.21
N ARG A 4 -10.71 -18.52 18.17
CA ARG A 4 -10.44 -17.59 19.28
C ARG A 4 -8.97 -17.22 19.30
N GLU A 5 -8.69 -15.93 19.25
CA GLU A 5 -7.35 -15.38 19.42
C GLU A 5 -7.11 -15.05 20.89
N GLN A 6 -5.99 -15.54 21.43
CA GLN A 6 -5.50 -15.26 22.78
C GLN A 6 -4.04 -14.82 22.66
N GLY A 7 -3.82 -13.51 22.54
CA GLY A 7 -2.51 -12.97 22.19
C GLY A 7 -2.06 -13.50 20.82
N ARG A 8 -0.92 -14.18 20.77
CA ARG A 8 -0.42 -14.80 19.51
C ARG A 8 -0.94 -16.23 19.27
N GLN A 9 -1.67 -16.80 20.23
CA GLN A 9 -2.18 -18.15 20.14
C GLN A 9 -3.61 -18.16 19.60
N VAL A 10 -3.88 -19.03 18.64
CA VAL A 10 -5.18 -19.24 18.01
C VAL A 10 -5.70 -20.59 18.46
N LYS A 11 -6.92 -20.63 18.98
CA LYS A 11 -7.63 -21.86 19.36
C LYS A 11 -8.76 -22.14 18.39
N LEU A 12 -8.80 -23.38 17.89
CA LEU A 12 -9.84 -23.88 16.99
C LEU A 12 -10.85 -24.71 17.76
N LEU A 13 -12.11 -24.30 17.72
CA LEU A 13 -13.21 -24.90 18.47
C LEU A 13 -14.27 -25.38 17.49
N ARG A 14 -14.58 -26.69 17.54
CA ARG A 14 -15.73 -27.27 16.86
C ARG A 14 -16.97 -27.04 17.69
N VAL A 15 -18.05 -26.56 17.07
CA VAL A 15 -19.36 -26.46 17.72
C VAL A 15 -20.20 -27.63 17.24
N GLN A 16 -20.65 -28.49 18.16
CA GLN A 16 -21.54 -29.60 17.86
C GLN A 16 -22.81 -29.50 18.70
N ARG A 17 -23.96 -29.84 18.14
CA ARG A 17 -25.19 -30.02 18.93
C ARG A 17 -25.14 -31.38 19.62
N SER A 18 -25.29 -31.37 20.94
CA SER A 18 -25.50 -32.59 21.71
C SER A 18 -26.85 -33.19 21.31
N THR A 19 -26.84 -34.44 20.83
CA THR A 19 -28.08 -35.19 20.52
C THR A 19 -28.84 -35.58 21.78
N GLU A 20 -28.16 -35.60 22.93
CA GLU A 20 -28.71 -36.01 24.23
C GLU A 20 -29.41 -34.87 24.97
N THR A 21 -28.98 -33.63 24.75
CA THR A 21 -29.47 -32.45 25.51
C THR A 21 -29.88 -31.28 24.62
N GLY A 22 -29.76 -31.37 23.29
CA GLY A 22 -30.05 -30.31 22.32
C GLY A 22 -29.11 -29.08 22.36
N ARG A 23 -28.29 -28.94 23.41
CA ARG A 23 -27.37 -27.81 23.61
C ARG A 23 -26.11 -27.91 22.75
N ASN A 24 -25.62 -26.76 22.29
CA ASN A 24 -24.34 -26.66 21.61
C ASN A 24 -23.19 -26.90 22.60
N ARG A 25 -22.27 -27.79 22.25
CA ARG A 25 -21.00 -28.01 22.97
C ARG A 25 -19.84 -27.55 22.10
N GLN A 26 -18.82 -27.00 22.74
CA GLN A 26 -17.59 -26.57 22.09
C GLN A 26 -16.49 -27.58 22.40
N LEU A 27 -15.89 -28.17 21.36
CA LEU A 27 -14.77 -29.09 21.47
C LEU A 27 -13.52 -28.42 20.92
N LEU A 28 -12.45 -28.36 21.73
CA LEU A 28 -11.15 -27.86 21.28
C LEU A 28 -10.53 -28.87 20.31
N ILE A 29 -10.34 -28.48 19.06
CA ILE A 29 -9.68 -29.29 18.03
C ILE A 29 -8.16 -29.17 18.18
N GLY A 30 -7.68 -27.96 18.48
CA GLY A 30 -6.28 -27.69 18.76
C GLY A 30 -5.97 -26.20 18.80
N ALA A 31 -4.69 -25.90 18.94
CA ALA A 31 -4.20 -24.53 18.97
C ALA A 31 -2.88 -24.40 18.21
N PHE A 32 -2.66 -23.24 17.59
CA PHE A 32 -1.44 -22.90 16.89
C PHE A 32 -1.11 -21.41 17.09
N ARG A 33 0.02 -20.93 16.58
CA ARG A 33 0.38 -19.52 16.64
C ARG A 33 0.01 -18.84 15.33
N ALA A 34 -0.65 -17.68 15.39
CA ALA A 34 -1.22 -17.01 14.22
C ALA A 34 -0.18 -16.59 13.15
N GLY A 35 1.10 -16.48 13.55
CA GLY A 35 2.21 -16.14 12.65
C GLY A 35 3.04 -17.32 12.14
N ASP A 36 2.74 -18.54 12.61
CA ASP A 36 3.46 -19.75 12.23
C ASP A 36 2.60 -20.59 11.27
N GLU A 37 3.20 -21.54 10.58
CA GLU A 37 2.47 -22.50 9.74
C GLU A 37 1.51 -23.33 10.61
N VAL A 38 0.28 -23.55 10.12
CA VAL A 38 -0.70 -24.38 10.83
C VAL A 38 -0.21 -25.83 10.82
N PRO A 39 -0.09 -26.50 11.98
CA PRO A 39 0.41 -27.87 12.04
C PRO A 39 -0.42 -28.82 11.16
N ARG A 40 0.23 -29.62 10.30
CA ARG A 40 -0.47 -30.55 9.40
C ARG A 40 -1.40 -31.52 10.15
N ALA A 41 -0.98 -32.03 11.30
CA ALA A 41 -1.82 -32.88 12.14
C ALA A 41 -3.12 -32.17 12.59
N LEU A 42 -3.09 -30.85 12.78
CA LEU A 42 -4.30 -30.07 13.09
C LEU A 42 -5.22 -29.95 11.87
N LEU A 43 -4.63 -29.75 10.68
CA LEU A 43 -5.38 -29.71 9.42
C LEU A 43 -6.07 -31.05 9.14
N GLU A 44 -5.44 -32.19 9.42
CA GLU A 44 -6.02 -33.52 9.22
C GLU A 44 -7.25 -33.79 10.11
N LEU A 45 -7.38 -33.09 11.24
CA LEU A 45 -8.52 -33.22 12.16
C LEU A 45 -9.74 -32.38 11.75
N LEU A 46 -9.58 -31.44 10.83
CA LEU A 46 -10.61 -30.49 10.40
C LEU A 46 -11.43 -31.05 9.23
N SER A 47 -12.74 -30.78 9.24
CA SER A 47 -13.59 -31.04 8.07
C SER A 47 -13.34 -30.03 6.95
N VAL A 48 -13.84 -30.30 5.75
CA VAL A 48 -13.72 -29.39 4.58
C VAL A 48 -14.31 -28.00 4.86
N GLU A 49 -15.45 -27.94 5.57
CA GLU A 49 -16.08 -26.68 5.96
C GLU A 49 -15.24 -25.89 6.99
N GLU A 50 -14.61 -26.62 7.92
CA GLU A 50 -13.74 -26.03 8.93
C GLU A 50 -12.42 -25.53 8.33
N HIS A 51 -11.84 -26.26 7.38
CA HIS A 51 -10.73 -25.79 6.54
C HIS A 51 -11.07 -24.48 5.84
N THR A 52 -12.25 -24.41 5.23
CA THR A 52 -12.70 -23.21 4.53
C THR A 52 -12.85 -22.03 5.49
N SER A 53 -13.40 -22.28 6.67
CA SER A 53 -13.53 -21.29 7.74
C SER A 53 -12.16 -20.80 8.25
N LEU A 54 -11.19 -21.72 8.42
CA LEU A 54 -9.83 -21.41 8.85
C LEU A 54 -9.09 -20.56 7.80
N ASN A 55 -9.14 -20.96 6.53
CA ASN A 55 -8.49 -20.25 5.44
C ASN A 55 -9.03 -18.83 5.28
N ARG A 56 -10.34 -18.64 5.43
CA ARG A 56 -10.95 -17.30 5.41
C ARG A 56 -10.43 -16.44 6.57
N TRP A 57 -10.33 -17.01 7.77
CA TRP A 57 -9.80 -16.30 8.93
C TRP A 57 -8.31 -15.95 8.75
N LEU A 58 -7.49 -16.89 8.27
CA LEU A 58 -6.07 -16.68 7.99
C LEU A 58 -5.86 -15.56 6.97
N ALA A 59 -6.65 -15.50 5.90
CA ALA A 59 -6.56 -14.44 4.90
C ALA A 59 -6.76 -13.04 5.53
N VAL A 60 -7.77 -12.90 6.40
CA VAL A 60 -8.04 -11.64 7.12
C VAL A 60 -6.91 -11.32 8.12
N TYR A 61 -6.42 -12.34 8.84
CA TYR A 61 -5.33 -12.19 9.80
C TYR A 61 -4.04 -11.72 9.11
N HIS A 62 -3.66 -12.36 8.00
CA HIS A 62 -2.46 -11.98 7.24
C HIS A 62 -2.56 -10.55 6.71
N ALA A 63 -3.69 -10.18 6.08
CA ALA A 63 -3.88 -8.81 5.60
C ALA A 63 -3.76 -7.77 6.74
N SER A 64 -4.34 -8.06 7.91
CA SER A 64 -4.27 -7.19 9.08
C SER A 64 -2.86 -7.12 9.68
N SER A 65 -2.15 -8.24 9.70
CA SER A 65 -0.78 -8.35 10.22
C SER A 65 0.22 -7.58 9.34
N GLU A 66 0.09 -7.67 8.01
CA GLU A 66 0.92 -6.92 7.08
C GLU A 66 0.73 -5.40 7.25
N LEU A 67 -0.52 -4.94 7.42
CA LEU A 67 -0.80 -3.55 7.75
C LEU A 67 -0.20 -3.14 9.11
N ALA A 68 -0.34 -3.97 10.14
CA ALA A 68 0.22 -3.70 11.45
C ALA A 68 1.75 -3.62 11.42
N ARG A 69 2.42 -4.44 10.61
CA ARG A 69 3.87 -4.41 10.39
C ARG A 69 4.34 -3.17 9.63
N ALA A 70 3.58 -2.72 8.64
CA ALA A 70 3.93 -1.56 7.82
C ALA A 70 3.72 -0.21 8.55
N ARG A 71 2.74 -0.13 9.45
CA ARG A 71 2.39 1.09 10.20
C ARG A 71 3.55 1.80 10.91
N PRO A 72 4.40 1.14 11.72
CA PRO A 72 5.49 1.83 12.42
C PRO A 72 6.53 2.41 11.45
N THR A 73 6.83 1.71 10.34
CA THR A 73 7.72 2.23 9.30
C THR A 73 7.14 3.47 8.65
N LEU A 74 5.85 3.45 8.30
CA LEU A 74 5.17 4.63 7.77
C LEU A 74 5.14 5.80 8.78
N ALA A 75 4.93 5.51 10.06
CA ALA A 75 4.93 6.53 11.11
C ALA A 75 6.30 7.21 11.30
N SER A 76 7.40 6.49 11.05
CA SER A 76 8.77 7.00 11.14
C SER A 76 9.33 7.54 9.82
N ALA A 77 8.62 7.35 8.71
CA ALA A 77 9.11 7.66 7.36
C ALA A 77 9.52 9.13 7.18
N SER A 78 8.76 10.08 7.74
CA SER A 78 9.09 11.52 7.61
C SER A 78 10.45 11.85 8.24
N ALA A 79 10.65 11.42 9.49
CA ALA A 79 11.90 11.64 10.21
C ALA A 79 13.10 10.95 9.53
N GLN A 80 12.88 9.76 8.96
CA GLN A 80 13.91 9.06 8.18
C GLN A 80 14.31 9.85 6.92
N LEU A 81 13.33 10.40 6.19
CA LEU A 81 13.60 11.22 5.01
C LEU A 81 14.32 12.53 5.36
N GLU A 82 13.94 13.18 6.44
CA GLU A 82 14.65 14.36 6.96
C GLU A 82 16.10 14.03 7.30
N GLY A 83 16.35 12.91 7.98
CA GLY A 83 17.70 12.45 8.27
C GLY A 83 18.55 12.19 7.01
N ILE A 84 17.94 11.65 5.95
CA ILE A 84 18.62 11.47 4.66
C ILE A 84 18.98 12.82 4.04
N VAL A 85 18.08 13.81 4.07
CA VAL A 85 18.36 15.16 3.56
C VAL A 85 19.54 15.79 4.31
N THR A 86 19.53 15.76 5.65
CA THR A 86 20.63 16.27 6.46
C THR A 86 21.96 15.57 6.16
N ALA A 87 21.94 14.25 5.95
CA ALA A 87 23.14 13.49 5.61
C ALA A 87 23.69 13.89 4.22
N ILE A 88 22.82 14.09 3.23
CA ILE A 88 23.21 14.55 1.89
C ILE A 88 23.81 15.95 1.97
N ASP A 89 23.19 16.88 2.69
CA ASP A 89 23.69 18.25 2.85
C ASP A 89 25.08 18.27 3.53
N THR A 90 25.29 17.37 4.51
CA THR A 90 26.55 17.30 5.25
C THR A 90 27.69 16.64 4.46
N ALA A 91 27.36 15.66 3.61
CA ALA A 91 28.33 14.83 2.92
C ALA A 91 28.28 14.99 1.38
N ALA A 92 27.75 16.12 0.89
CA ALA A 92 27.50 16.36 -0.52
C ALA A 92 28.74 16.12 -1.41
N ASP A 93 29.90 16.59 -0.95
CA ASP A 93 31.17 16.45 -1.68
C ASP A 93 31.68 15.00 -1.79
N THR A 94 31.11 14.08 -1.00
CA THR A 94 31.46 12.65 -0.98
C THR A 94 30.47 11.78 -1.76
N LEU A 95 29.35 12.36 -2.22
CA LEU A 95 28.30 11.63 -2.89
C LEU A 95 28.71 11.30 -4.34
N THR A 96 28.83 10.01 -4.64
CA THR A 96 29.13 9.58 -6.01
C THR A 96 27.91 9.73 -6.92
N PRO A 97 28.09 9.94 -8.23
CA PRO A 97 26.98 10.00 -9.18
C PRO A 97 26.09 8.73 -9.14
N ALA A 98 26.69 7.55 -9.02
CA ALA A 98 25.96 6.29 -8.92
C ALA A 98 25.08 6.19 -7.66
N ALA A 99 25.59 6.67 -6.51
CA ALA A 99 24.80 6.73 -5.27
C ALA A 99 23.65 7.74 -5.38
N ALA A 100 23.89 8.89 -6.03
CA ALA A 100 22.85 9.88 -6.29
C ALA A 100 21.73 9.31 -7.19
N ASP A 101 22.08 8.59 -8.26
CA ASP A 101 21.10 7.95 -9.16
C ASP A 101 20.25 6.90 -8.41
N GLN A 102 20.87 6.11 -7.54
CA GLN A 102 20.15 5.13 -6.72
C GLN A 102 19.15 5.81 -5.77
N LEU A 103 19.55 6.90 -5.11
CA LEU A 103 18.66 7.68 -4.25
C LEU A 103 17.48 8.26 -5.03
N TRP A 104 17.74 8.81 -6.23
CA TRP A 104 16.68 9.30 -7.10
C TRP A 104 15.71 8.18 -7.51
N ALA A 105 16.22 7.00 -7.88
CA ALA A 105 15.38 5.85 -8.21
C ALA A 105 14.49 5.42 -7.03
N GLN A 106 15.02 5.41 -5.80
CA GLN A 106 14.25 5.10 -4.59
C GLN A 106 13.16 6.15 -4.32
N LEU A 107 13.46 7.45 -4.47
CA LEU A 107 12.47 8.52 -4.35
C LEU A 107 11.35 8.41 -5.39
N GLN A 108 11.67 8.02 -6.62
CA GLN A 108 10.66 7.75 -7.65
C GLN A 108 9.79 6.53 -7.28
N GLY A 109 10.38 5.49 -6.70
CA GLY A 109 9.66 4.34 -6.16
C GLY A 109 8.66 4.72 -5.05
N VAL A 110 9.09 5.56 -4.10
CA VAL A 110 8.21 6.11 -3.05
C VAL A 110 7.08 6.93 -3.67
N ALA A 111 7.37 7.82 -4.62
CA ALA A 111 6.35 8.61 -5.31
C ALA A 111 5.33 7.72 -6.06
N ALA A 112 5.79 6.63 -6.68
CA ALA A 112 4.93 5.66 -7.35
C ALA A 112 4.05 4.89 -6.34
N ALA A 113 4.60 4.52 -5.18
CA ALA A 113 3.83 3.88 -4.11
C ALA A 113 2.73 4.81 -3.55
N LEU A 114 3.04 6.09 -3.31
CA LEU A 114 2.06 7.08 -2.86
C LEU A 114 0.93 7.28 -3.88
N ARG A 115 1.27 7.37 -5.18
CA ARG A 115 0.27 7.45 -6.26
C ARG A 115 -0.66 6.23 -6.26
N ARG A 116 -0.11 5.02 -6.17
CA ARG A 116 -0.91 3.78 -6.08
C ARG A 116 -1.80 3.74 -4.83
N GLY A 117 -1.34 4.35 -3.74
CA GLY A 117 -2.12 4.50 -2.50
C GLY A 117 -3.20 5.57 -2.53
N GLY A 118 -3.46 6.23 -3.66
CA GLY A 118 -4.48 7.28 -3.77
C GLY A 118 -4.02 8.65 -3.26
N HIS A 119 -2.72 8.85 -3.06
CA HIS A 119 -2.13 10.12 -2.66
C HIS A 119 -1.28 10.70 -3.82
N PRO A 120 -1.89 11.12 -4.94
CA PRO A 120 -1.14 11.74 -6.02
C PRO A 120 -0.51 13.04 -5.52
N ARG A 121 0.78 13.23 -5.80
CA ARG A 121 1.46 14.50 -5.52
C ARG A 121 0.69 15.60 -6.25
N LEU A 122 0.14 16.57 -5.50
CA LEU A 122 -0.52 17.73 -6.10
C LEU A 122 0.47 18.35 -7.08
N ARG A 123 0.11 18.35 -8.38
CA ARG A 123 0.91 19.01 -9.41
C ARG A 123 1.07 20.45 -8.95
N ARG A 124 2.32 20.87 -8.71
CA ARG A 124 2.64 22.30 -8.70
C ARG A 124 2.08 22.81 -10.03
N ALA A 125 1.19 23.80 -9.98
CA ALA A 125 0.63 24.39 -11.18
C ALA A 125 1.79 24.64 -12.16
N PRO A 126 1.63 24.31 -13.46
CA PRO A 126 2.64 24.66 -14.44
C PRO A 126 3.00 26.11 -14.21
N THR A 127 4.29 26.42 -14.03
CA THR A 127 4.73 27.80 -14.11
C THR A 127 4.28 28.27 -15.49
N VAL A 128 3.20 29.03 -15.54
CA VAL A 128 2.80 29.73 -16.76
C VAL A 128 4.01 30.62 -17.03
N HIS A 129 4.81 30.24 -18.03
CA HIS A 129 5.83 31.14 -18.54
C HIS A 129 5.06 32.37 -19.00
N ALA A 130 5.21 33.48 -18.26
CA ALA A 130 4.67 34.75 -18.71
C ALA A 130 5.24 34.98 -20.12
N PRO A 131 4.40 35.25 -21.13
CA PRO A 131 4.88 35.50 -22.48
C PRO A 131 5.91 36.62 -22.41
N GLN A 132 7.11 36.36 -22.93
CA GLN A 132 8.14 37.39 -23.00
C GLN A 132 7.62 38.51 -23.92
N PRO A 133 7.84 39.80 -23.57
CA PRO A 133 7.42 40.90 -24.44
C PRO A 133 8.11 40.75 -25.80
N GLY A 134 7.35 40.44 -26.84
CA GLY A 134 7.86 40.26 -28.21
C GLY A 134 7.51 38.95 -28.90
N GLN A 135 6.93 37.96 -28.21
CA GLN A 135 6.38 36.77 -28.87
C GLN A 135 4.96 37.05 -29.39
N ARG A 136 4.87 37.65 -30.58
CA ARG A 136 3.64 37.65 -31.38
C ARG A 136 3.55 36.29 -32.06
N ASP A 137 2.58 35.47 -31.64
CA ASP A 137 2.29 34.19 -32.29
C ASP A 137 1.84 34.45 -33.73
N LEU A 138 2.45 33.75 -34.70
CA LEU A 138 2.16 33.84 -36.15
C LEU A 138 0.73 33.39 -36.53
N VAL A 139 -0.10 33.08 -35.53
CA VAL A 139 -1.46 32.57 -35.71
C VAL A 139 -2.49 33.71 -35.86
N ASP A 140 -2.16 34.94 -35.44
CA ASP A 140 -3.03 36.12 -35.59
C ASP A 140 -2.90 36.82 -36.97
N GLU A 141 -1.81 36.61 -37.72
CA GLU A 141 -1.63 37.25 -39.03
C GLU A 141 -2.36 36.54 -40.18
N LEU A 142 -2.68 35.25 -40.05
CA LEU A 142 -3.40 34.49 -41.07
C LEU A 142 -4.92 34.73 -41.08
N ALA A 143 -5.48 35.36 -40.05
CA ALA A 143 -6.91 35.71 -39.99
C ALA A 143 -7.24 37.06 -40.68
N VAL A 144 -6.24 37.93 -40.91
CA VAL A 144 -6.45 39.24 -41.54
C VAL A 144 -6.39 39.16 -43.06
N VAL A 145 -5.64 38.20 -43.63
CA VAL A 145 -5.48 38.11 -45.09
C VAL A 145 -6.70 37.51 -45.80
N ASP A 146 -7.50 36.69 -45.11
CA ASP A 146 -8.65 36.00 -45.73
C ASP A 146 -9.93 36.85 -45.80
N SER A 147 -9.91 38.08 -45.27
CA SER A 147 -11.05 39.01 -45.31
C SER A 147 -10.94 40.12 -46.36
N GLU A 148 -9.82 40.24 -47.09
CA GLU A 148 -9.63 41.27 -48.14
C GLU A 148 -9.88 40.79 -49.58
N PHE A 149 -10.16 39.51 -49.83
CA PHE A 149 -10.43 38.97 -51.19
C PHE A 149 -11.90 38.63 -51.48
N ARG A 150 -12.85 39.31 -50.83
CA ARG A 150 -14.25 39.25 -51.27
C ARG A 150 -14.90 40.64 -51.33
N THR A 151 -14.80 41.26 -52.49
CA THR A 151 -15.63 42.39 -52.93
C THR A 151 -15.61 42.42 -54.46
N PRO A 152 -16.62 43.00 -55.15
CA PRO A 152 -18.06 43.07 -54.92
C PRO A 152 -18.87 42.08 -55.79
#